data_AF-A0A529VHN5-F1
#
_entry.id   AF-A0A529VHN5-F1
#
_cell.length_a   1.000
_cell.length_b   1.000
_cell.length_c   1.000
_cell.angle_alpha   90.00
_cell.angle_beta   90.00
_cell.angle_gamma   90.00
#
_symmetry.space_group_name_H-M   'P 1'
#
loop_
_entity.id
_entity.type
_entity.pdbx_description
1 polymer ?
#
loop_
_entity_poly.entity_id
_entity_poly.type
_entity_poly.pdbx_seq_one_letter_code
_entity_poly.pdbx_strand_id
1 'polypeptide(L)'
;MIGNLAGQLFTSHGTIVFVDPSSGEVRHGTFEHSPQNTLLVQQGALARLKFTEAGIDKEIVYLRDYSAIVGSKKFDSPDVLNILPGTLTPKIFRGREFGLEKGGKFLCAEPDGRITLSRPACETWELFHLREDAKESSGTI
;
A
#
# COMPACT_ATOMS: atom_id res chain seq x y z
N MET A 1 -23.21 10.70 -0.14
CA MET A 1 -22.45 9.83 -1.06
C MET A 1 -21.07 9.67 -0.50
N ILE A 2 -20.67 8.49 -0.05
CA ILE A 2 -19.28 8.22 0.30
C ILE A 2 -18.64 7.75 -1.00
N GLY A 3 -17.85 8.61 -1.65
CA GLY A 3 -17.25 8.31 -2.95
C GLY A 3 -16.30 7.12 -2.85
N ASN A 4 -16.21 6.33 -3.93
CA ASN A 4 -15.10 5.41 -4.10
C ASN A 4 -13.89 6.24 -4.54
N LEU A 5 -12.79 6.18 -3.78
CA LEU A 5 -11.52 6.78 -4.20
C LEU A 5 -10.60 5.68 -4.72
N ALA A 6 -9.88 5.96 -5.79
CA ALA A 6 -8.85 5.07 -6.30
C ALA A 6 -7.67 5.89 -6.81
N GLY A 7 -6.45 5.52 -6.41
CA GLY A 7 -5.26 6.26 -6.84
C GLY A 7 -3.96 5.57 -6.50
N GLN A 8 -2.87 6.06 -7.09
CA GLN A 8 -1.53 5.62 -6.73
C GLN A 8 -1.23 6.10 -5.31
N LEU A 9 -0.71 5.18 -4.49
CA LEU A 9 -0.36 5.46 -3.11
C LEU A 9 1.08 5.99 -3.04
N PHE A 10 1.25 7.12 -2.39
CA PHE A 10 2.53 7.74 -2.10
C PHE A 10 2.76 7.83 -0.60
N THR A 11 4.03 7.72 -0.19
CA THR A 11 4.48 8.01 1.17
C THR A 11 4.66 9.52 1.37
N SER A 12 4.63 10.02 2.60
CA SER A 12 5.07 11.39 2.97
C SER A 12 6.48 11.75 2.48
N HIS A 13 7.32 10.75 2.22
CA HIS A 13 8.69 10.89 1.73
C HIS A 13 8.82 10.99 0.19
N GLY A 14 7.70 11.16 -0.53
CA GLY A 14 7.70 11.34 -1.99
C GLY A 14 7.96 10.06 -2.80
N THR A 15 7.99 8.89 -2.15
CA THR A 15 8.09 7.58 -2.80
C THR A 15 6.72 6.99 -3.10
N ILE A 16 6.63 6.07 -4.07
CA ILE A 16 5.42 5.31 -4.37
C ILE A 16 5.45 3.94 -3.72
N VAL A 17 4.27 3.45 -3.34
CA VAL A 17 4.09 2.06 -2.88
C VAL A 17 3.86 1.15 -4.09
N PHE A 18 4.51 0.01 -4.10
CA PHE A 18 4.46 -0.97 -5.19
C PHE A 18 4.65 -2.40 -4.70
N VAL A 19 4.33 -3.39 -5.54
CA VAL A 19 4.72 -4.79 -5.31
C VAL A 19 5.98 -5.08 -6.11
N ASP A 20 7.06 -5.48 -5.45
CA ASP A 20 8.30 -5.90 -6.11
C ASP A 20 8.05 -7.22 -6.87
N PRO A 21 8.14 -7.24 -8.21
CA PRO A 21 7.83 -8.43 -9.01
C PRO A 21 8.76 -9.61 -8.74
N SER A 22 9.98 -9.37 -8.22
CA SER A 22 10.96 -10.43 -8.00
C SER A 22 10.65 -11.26 -6.76
N SER A 23 10.11 -10.61 -5.73
CA SER A 23 9.89 -11.17 -4.39
C SER A 23 8.42 -11.30 -4.01
N GLY A 24 7.54 -10.47 -4.60
CA GLY A 24 6.14 -10.29 -4.21
C GLY A 24 5.95 -9.42 -2.97
N GLU A 25 7.02 -8.80 -2.45
CA GLU A 25 6.96 -7.90 -1.31
C GLU A 25 6.34 -6.55 -1.67
N VAL A 26 5.53 -5.99 -0.79
CA VAL A 26 5.07 -4.61 -0.90
C VAL A 26 6.18 -3.71 -0.37
N ARG A 27 6.66 -2.83 -1.24
CA ARG A 27 7.77 -1.92 -0.99
C ARG A 27 7.39 -0.50 -1.34
N HIS A 28 8.26 0.44 -1.00
CA HIS A 28 8.22 1.78 -1.56
C HIS A 28 9.58 2.23 -2.07
N GLY A 29 9.56 3.15 -3.04
CA GLY A 29 10.75 3.61 -3.74
C GLY A 29 10.47 4.79 -4.66
N THR A 30 11.52 5.32 -5.28
CA THR A 30 11.39 6.51 -6.15
C THR A 30 10.46 6.21 -7.32
N PHE A 31 9.64 7.19 -7.70
CA PHE A 31 8.68 7.08 -8.79
C PHE A 31 9.33 6.62 -10.12
N GLU A 32 10.56 7.09 -10.39
CA GLU A 32 11.30 6.81 -11.63
C GLU A 32 11.83 5.37 -11.73
N HIS A 33 12.09 4.71 -10.61
CA HIS A 33 12.76 3.40 -10.57
C HIS A 33 11.86 2.28 -10.04
N SER A 34 10.61 2.62 -9.70
CA SER A 34 9.68 1.70 -9.06
C SER A 34 8.47 1.45 -9.97
N PRO A 35 7.98 0.21 -10.05
CA PRO A 35 6.82 -0.10 -10.87
C PRO A 35 5.56 0.54 -10.30
N GLN A 36 4.73 1.11 -11.17
CA GLN A 36 3.40 1.63 -10.82
C GLN A 36 2.37 0.52 -10.97
N ASN A 37 2.47 -0.50 -10.13
CA ASN A 37 1.67 -1.72 -10.24
C ASN A 37 0.66 -1.90 -9.09
N THR A 38 0.48 -0.89 -8.24
CA THR A 38 -0.53 -0.93 -7.18
C THR A 38 -1.51 0.23 -7.29
N LEU A 39 -2.72 0.01 -6.80
CA LEU A 39 -3.77 1.02 -6.73
C LEU A 39 -4.45 0.90 -5.38
N LEU A 40 -4.42 1.95 -4.55
CA LEU A 40 -5.24 1.95 -3.34
C LEU A 40 -6.67 2.26 -3.74
N VAL A 41 -7.60 1.37 -3.41
CA VAL A 41 -9.04 1.55 -3.64
C VAL A 41 -9.73 1.65 -2.30
N GLN A 42 -10.37 2.78 -2.03
CA GLN A 42 -11.18 3.04 -0.86
C GLN A 42 -12.66 2.89 -1.20
N GLN A 43 -13.36 2.06 -0.41
CA GLN A 43 -14.80 1.82 -0.47
C GLN A 43 -15.38 2.09 0.92
N GLY A 44 -16.01 3.25 1.08
CA GLY A 44 -16.50 3.69 2.38
C GLY A 44 -15.37 3.91 3.39
N ALA A 45 -15.44 3.22 4.53
CA ALA A 45 -14.46 3.31 5.62
C ALA A 45 -13.25 2.39 5.43
N LEU A 46 -13.26 1.52 4.40
CA LEU A 46 -12.24 0.52 4.18
C LEU A 46 -11.46 0.82 2.90
N ALA A 47 -10.17 0.55 2.91
CA ALA A 47 -9.30 0.63 1.75
C ALA A 47 -8.61 -0.71 1.50
N ARG A 48 -8.30 -1.01 0.24
CA ARG A 48 -7.50 -2.16 -0.17
C ARG A 48 -6.45 -1.71 -1.16
N LEU A 49 -5.19 -2.10 -0.92
CA LEU A 49 -4.15 -1.97 -1.93
C LEU A 49 -4.35 -3.10 -2.93
N LYS A 50 -4.72 -2.74 -4.17
CA LYS A 50 -4.88 -3.69 -5.26
C LYS A 50 -3.56 -3.89 -5.97
N PHE A 51 -3.26 -5.15 -6.29
CA PHE A 51 -2.25 -5.56 -7.23
C PHE A 51 -2.87 -6.64 -8.13
N THR A 52 -2.74 -6.46 -9.44
CA THR A 52 -3.30 -7.37 -10.43
C THR A 52 -2.16 -7.95 -11.26
N GLU A 53 -2.04 -9.27 -11.26
CA GLU A 53 -1.03 -10.01 -12.04
C GLU A 53 -1.74 -10.96 -12.99
N ALA A 54 -1.43 -10.88 -14.29
CA ALA A 54 -2.07 -11.67 -15.33
C ALA A 54 -3.62 -11.63 -15.30
N GLY A 55 -4.18 -10.46 -14.94
CA GLY A 55 -5.63 -10.25 -14.83
C GLY A 55 -6.27 -10.79 -13.54
N ILE A 56 -5.47 -11.31 -12.61
CA ILE A 56 -5.93 -11.85 -11.33
C ILE A 56 -5.53 -10.90 -10.21
N ASP A 57 -6.53 -10.41 -9.48
CA ASP A 57 -6.30 -9.64 -8.25
C ASP A 57 -5.65 -10.56 -7.20
N LYS A 58 -4.45 -10.18 -6.73
CA LYS A 58 -3.77 -10.89 -5.64
C LYS A 58 -4.10 -10.22 -4.32
N GLU A 59 -4.31 -11.04 -3.30
CA GLU A 59 -4.49 -10.54 -1.95
C GLU A 59 -3.15 -10.11 -1.35
N ILE A 60 -3.16 -9.00 -0.62
CA ILE A 60 -2.00 -8.47 0.09
C ILE A 60 -2.20 -8.68 1.59
N VAL A 61 -1.15 -9.15 2.23
CA VAL A 61 -1.06 -9.30 3.68
C VAL A 61 -0.02 -8.31 4.20
N TYR A 62 -0.37 -7.65 5.31
CA TYR A 62 0.50 -6.70 5.99
C TYR A 62 1.00 -7.30 7.30
N LEU A 63 2.32 -7.43 7.45
CA LEU A 63 2.97 -8.07 8.61
C LEU A 63 3.87 -7.08 9.32
N ARG A 64 4.30 -7.47 10.52
CA ARG A 64 5.20 -6.67 11.36
C ARG A 64 6.54 -6.36 10.69
N ASP A 65 7.10 -7.31 9.95
CA ASP A 65 8.47 -7.21 9.44
C ASP A 65 8.54 -6.91 7.93
N TYR A 66 7.46 -7.19 7.20
CA TYR A 66 7.28 -6.91 5.78
C TYR A 66 5.79 -7.03 5.41
N SER A 67 5.43 -6.66 4.19
CA SER A 67 4.10 -6.90 3.62
C SER A 67 4.30 -7.54 2.26
N ALA A 68 3.39 -8.40 1.80
CA ALA A 68 3.58 -9.12 0.55
C ALA A 68 2.26 -9.66 -0.01
N ILE A 69 2.28 -10.07 -1.28
CA ILE A 69 1.16 -10.79 -1.92
C ILE A 69 1.11 -12.24 -1.44
N VAL A 70 -0.10 -12.76 -1.18
CA VAL A 70 -0.32 -14.17 -0.81
C VAL A 70 0.20 -15.09 -1.92
N GLY A 71 1.00 -16.09 -1.53
CA GLY A 71 1.58 -17.08 -2.45
C GLY A 71 2.83 -16.62 -3.22
N SER A 72 3.44 -15.49 -2.84
CA SER A 72 4.76 -15.10 -3.36
C SER A 72 5.91 -15.91 -2.75
N LYS A 73 7.11 -15.78 -3.33
CA LYS A 73 8.34 -16.44 -2.84
C LYS A 73 8.73 -16.02 -1.41
N LYS A 74 8.24 -14.87 -0.94
CA LYS A 74 8.38 -14.41 0.45
C LYS A 74 7.43 -15.10 1.43
N PHE A 75 6.46 -15.89 0.93
CA PHE A 75 5.46 -16.65 1.67
C PHE A 75 5.72 -18.16 1.59
N ASP A 76 6.72 -18.64 2.33
CA ASP A 76 6.95 -20.10 2.52
C ASP A 76 6.58 -20.59 3.94
N SER A 77 5.98 -19.76 4.80
CA SER A 77 5.67 -20.13 6.19
C SER A 77 4.21 -20.54 6.42
N PRO A 78 3.94 -21.64 7.16
CA PRO A 78 2.59 -22.08 7.54
C PRO A 78 1.89 -21.17 8.58
N ASP A 79 2.57 -20.18 9.17
CA ASP A 79 2.00 -19.28 10.21
C ASP A 79 0.95 -18.29 9.69
N VAL A 80 0.66 -18.29 8.39
CA VAL A 80 -0.17 -17.28 7.71
C VAL A 80 -1.64 -17.69 7.62
N LEU A 81 -1.99 -18.94 7.98
CA LEU A 81 -3.38 -19.41 7.97
C LEU A 81 -4.33 -18.59 8.87
N ASN A 82 -3.77 -17.81 9.81
CA ASN A 82 -4.52 -16.92 10.71
C ASN A 82 -4.44 -15.43 10.34
N ILE A 83 -3.71 -15.06 9.28
CA ILE A 83 -3.53 -13.65 8.92
C ILE A 83 -4.53 -13.31 7.84
N LEU A 84 -5.61 -12.63 8.24
CA LEU A 84 -6.62 -12.18 7.31
C LEU A 84 -5.99 -11.24 6.27
N PRO A 85 -5.99 -11.57 4.97
CA PRO A 85 -5.70 -10.58 3.93
C PRO A 85 -6.62 -9.39 4.14
N GLY A 86 -6.05 -8.20 4.06
CA GLY A 86 -6.58 -7.10 4.83
C GLY A 86 -7.09 -5.94 4.00
N THR A 87 -8.34 -5.57 4.24
CA THR A 87 -8.70 -4.15 4.20
C THR A 87 -7.94 -3.39 5.30
N LEU A 88 -7.71 -2.12 5.05
CA LEU A 88 -7.12 -1.14 5.95
C LEU A 88 -8.20 -0.09 6.26
N THR A 89 -8.09 0.57 7.40
CA THR A 89 -8.92 1.73 7.74
C THR A 89 -8.11 2.99 7.55
N PRO A 90 -8.41 3.85 6.55
CA PRO A 90 -7.79 5.15 6.44
C PRO A 90 -8.15 6.02 7.66
N LYS A 91 -7.15 6.66 8.27
CA LYS A 91 -7.31 7.64 9.34
C LYS A 91 -6.77 8.97 8.85
N ILE A 92 -7.64 9.96 8.69
CA ILE A 92 -7.25 11.28 8.18
C ILE A 92 -6.47 12.05 9.26
N PHE A 93 -5.35 12.67 8.88
CA PHE A 93 -4.54 13.48 9.79
C PHE A 93 -4.53 14.96 9.39
N ARG A 94 -3.98 15.30 8.21
CA ARG A 94 -3.89 16.69 7.72
C ARG A 94 -4.04 16.76 6.22
N GLY A 95 -4.91 17.64 5.73
CA GLY A 95 -5.12 17.82 4.30
C GLY A 95 -5.48 16.51 3.59
N ARG A 96 -4.60 16.04 2.69
CA ARG A 96 -4.74 14.77 1.96
C ARG A 96 -3.92 13.63 2.56
N GLU A 97 -3.24 13.86 3.67
CA GLU A 97 -2.43 12.85 4.35
C GLU A 97 -3.28 12.02 5.32
N PHE A 98 -3.06 10.71 5.27
CA PHE A 98 -3.74 9.74 6.11
C PHE A 98 -2.81 8.60 6.50
N GLY A 99 -3.09 7.99 7.66
CA GLY A 99 -2.52 6.71 8.06
C GLY A 99 -3.41 5.56 7.59
N LEU A 100 -2.81 4.40 7.33
CA LEU A 100 -3.53 3.17 7.01
C LEU A 100 -3.45 2.21 8.20
N GLU A 101 -4.58 1.97 8.86
CA GLU A 101 -4.62 1.27 10.15
C GLU A 101 -5.29 -0.11 10.03
N LYS A 102 -4.75 -1.10 10.76
CA LYS A 102 -5.37 -2.40 10.98
C LYS A 102 -4.96 -2.96 12.34
N GLY A 103 -5.95 -3.35 13.14
CA GLY A 103 -5.71 -4.00 14.43
C GLY A 103 -5.00 -3.12 15.45
N GLY A 104 -5.22 -1.81 15.40
CA GLY A 104 -4.56 -0.82 16.25
C GLY A 104 -3.11 -0.50 15.84
N LYS A 105 -2.69 -0.93 14.65
CA LYS A 105 -1.36 -0.68 14.08
C LYS A 105 -1.46 0.05 12.75
N PHE A 106 -0.51 0.94 12.50
CA PHE A 106 -0.38 1.66 11.24
C PHE A 106 0.65 1.02 10.32
N LEU A 107 0.38 1.12 9.01
CA LEU A 107 1.41 0.89 7.99
C LEU A 107 2.51 1.92 8.14
N CYS A 108 3.75 1.46 8.02
CA CYS A 108 4.97 2.24 8.09
C CYS A 108 5.76 2.01 6.80
N ALA A 109 6.14 3.10 6.13
CA ALA A 109 7.19 3.10 5.13
C ALA A 109 8.52 3.06 5.89
N GLU A 110 9.28 1.97 5.81
CA GLU A 110 10.54 1.88 6.54
C GLU A 110 11.67 2.54 5.72
N PRO A 111 12.72 3.11 6.36
CA PRO A 111 13.83 3.74 5.63
C PRO A 111 14.51 2.84 4.58
N ASP A 112 14.41 1.52 4.73
CA ASP A 112 14.98 0.53 3.82
C ASP A 112 14.05 0.11 2.66
N GLY A 113 12.91 0.80 2.51
CA GLY A 113 11.95 0.58 1.43
C GLY A 113 10.89 -0.47 1.74
N ARG A 114 10.88 -1.09 2.93
CA ARG A 114 9.85 -2.05 3.33
C ARG A 114 8.54 -1.35 3.70
N ILE A 115 7.42 -2.02 3.49
CA ILE A 115 6.13 -1.63 4.08
C ILE A 115 5.79 -2.60 5.20
N THR A 116 5.64 -2.11 6.43
CA THR A 116 5.33 -2.94 7.63
C THR A 116 4.05 -2.47 8.32
N LEU A 117 3.36 -3.38 9.02
CA LEU A 117 2.22 -3.07 9.89
C LEU A 117 2.64 -3.27 11.35
N SER A 118 3.15 -2.21 11.99
CA SER A 118 3.88 -2.39 13.26
C SER A 118 3.72 -1.23 14.25
N ARG A 119 3.45 -0.01 13.77
CA ARG A 119 3.51 1.20 14.61
C ARG A 119 2.19 1.47 15.34
N PRO A 120 2.21 1.75 16.65
CA PRO A 120 1.00 2.06 17.42
C PRO A 120 0.51 3.50 17.24
N ALA A 121 1.37 4.38 16.73
CA ALA A 121 1.08 5.78 16.43
C ALA A 121 1.33 6.03 14.95
N CYS A 122 0.73 7.08 14.42
CA CYS A 122 0.92 7.51 13.04
C CYS A 122 1.69 8.82 13.04
N GLU A 123 2.97 8.73 12.73
CA GLU A 123 3.89 9.83 12.56
C GLU A 123 4.32 9.91 11.09
N THR A 124 5.39 10.65 10.78
CA THR A 124 5.80 10.93 9.39
C THR A 124 5.92 9.68 8.52
N TRP A 125 6.48 8.58 9.02
CA TRP A 125 6.70 7.36 8.25
C TRP A 125 5.42 6.52 8.04
N GLU A 126 4.35 6.83 8.76
CA GLU A 126 3.05 6.17 8.64
C GLU A 126 2.04 6.99 7.84
N LEU A 127 2.46 8.17 7.36
CA LEU A 127 1.62 9.05 6.56
C LEU A 127 1.77 8.74 5.07
N PHE A 128 0.62 8.64 4.42
CA PHE A 128 0.48 8.41 3.00
C PHE A 128 -0.47 9.44 2.40
N HIS A 129 -0.42 9.59 1.09
CA HIS A 129 -1.40 10.37 0.34
C HIS A 129 -1.70 9.71 -1.01
N LEU A 130 -2.88 10.00 -1.56
CA LEU A 130 -3.26 9.57 -2.90
C LEU A 130 -2.94 10.64 -3.92
N ARG A 131 -2.54 10.21 -5.12
CA ARG A 131 -2.58 11.03 -6.32
C ARG A 131 -3.43 10.32 -7.36
N GLU A 132 -4.41 11.04 -7.90
CA GLU A 132 -5.35 10.58 -8.90
C GLU A 132 -4.76 10.73 -10.31
N ASP A 133 -3.49 10.38 -10.53
CA ASP A 133 -2.84 10.56 -11.83
C ASP A 133 -1.97 9.35 -12.17
N ALA A 134 -2.59 8.29 -12.70
CA ALA A 134 -1.89 7.32 -13.55
C ALA A 134 -2.11 7.62 -15.05
N LYS A 135 -2.91 8.65 -15.40
CA LYS A 135 -3.10 9.18 -16.75
C LYS A 135 -3.57 10.64 -16.73
N GLU A 136 -2.67 11.61 -16.54
CA GLU A 136 -2.81 12.95 -17.13
C GLU A 136 -1.42 13.54 -17.43
N SER A 137 -0.93 13.27 -18.64
CA SER A 137 -0.17 14.19 -19.51
C SER A 137 0.43 13.42 -20.70
N SER A 138 -0.43 12.89 -21.57
CA SER A 138 -0.11 12.89 -23.01
C SER A 138 -0.51 14.25 -23.56
N GLY A 139 0.12 15.31 -23.04
CA GLY A 139 0.06 16.63 -23.63
C GLY A 139 1.17 16.72 -24.65
N THR A 140 0.87 16.33 -25.89
CA THR A 140 1.67 16.73 -27.05
C THR A 140 1.64 18.26 -27.12
N ILE A 141 2.80 18.90 -27.05
CA ILE A 141 3.03 20.21 -27.68
C ILE A 141 3.41 19.93 -29.13
#